data_AF-A0A845ZJR3-F1
#
_entry.id   AF-A0A845ZJR3-F1
#
_cell.length_a   1.000
_cell.length_b   1.000
_cell.length_c   1.000
_cell.angle_alpha   90.00
_cell.angle_beta   90.00
_cell.angle_gamma   90.00
#
_symmetry.space_group_name_H-M   'P 1'
#
loop_
_entity.id
_entity.type
_entity.pdbx_description
1 polymer ?
#
loop_
_entity_poly.entity_id
_entity_poly.type
_entity_poly.pdbx_seq_one_letter_code
_entity_poly.pdbx_strand_id
1 'polypeptide(L)'
;LALTLISDLYTGKSLTSAMAFNASMIGMSLAVYPLISGGLATWGWRYPFLLPLLAVPIVLAVIFFLELPSFEKPPKFRLKVYLRNIWHSVNNSQVLGLLFAVVALFILLFGPYFTYIPMLAGDVFEGSNVAIGIILATMALSLAFVSSQVALFSQSISEFTLIKISFVLYTLAVIVTPFLQNMWLLLIPSILFGAAHGMCFPATQALLGKFAPQDYRAGFMAVNATVLSIGQALGPLLAGVAFGVCGMAGVFYAAAGFSVLSLALISKLFVTIDI
;
A
#
# COMPACT_ATOMS: atom_id res chain seq x y z
N LEU A 1 15.83 -0.94 7.80
CA LEU A 1 17.13 -0.84 8.49
C LEU A 1 16.95 -0.60 10.00
N ALA A 2 16.27 0.47 10.43
CA ALA A 2 16.07 0.78 11.85
C ALA A 2 15.46 -0.36 12.67
N LEU A 3 14.41 -1.02 12.16
CA LEU A 3 13.77 -2.17 12.82
C LEU A 3 14.73 -3.36 13.05
N THR A 4 15.63 -3.61 12.09
CA THR A 4 16.64 -4.68 12.20
C THR A 4 17.67 -4.34 13.27
N LEU A 5 18.15 -3.10 13.30
CA LEU A 5 19.07 -2.62 14.33
C LEU A 5 18.44 -2.66 15.74
N ILE A 6 17.15 -2.31 15.85
CA ILE A 6 16.40 -2.41 17.10
C ILE A 6 16.24 -3.87 17.54
N SER A 7 15.96 -4.80 16.61
CA SER A 7 15.88 -6.24 16.94
C SER A 7 17.21 -6.86 17.33
N ASP A 8 18.32 -6.33 16.82
CA ASP A 8 19.66 -6.80 17.17
C ASP A 8 20.13 -6.25 18.53
N LEU A 9 19.65 -5.06 18.92
CA LEU A 9 20.02 -4.38 20.18
C LEU A 9 19.17 -4.77 21.38
N TYR A 10 17.90 -5.15 21.16
CA TYR A 10 16.93 -5.36 22.25
C TYR A 10 16.28 -6.73 22.15
N THR A 11 15.95 -7.34 23.31
CA THR A 11 15.29 -8.64 23.40
C THR A 11 14.13 -8.63 24.40
N GLY A 12 13.18 -9.55 24.27
CA GLY A 12 12.05 -9.68 25.20
C GLY A 12 11.19 -8.42 25.28
N LYS A 13 10.86 -7.97 26.50
CA LYS A 13 9.97 -6.80 26.72
C LYS A 13 10.57 -5.48 26.24
N SER A 14 11.90 -5.30 26.34
CA SER A 14 12.55 -4.06 25.91
C SER A 14 12.51 -3.91 24.38
N LEU A 15 12.59 -5.02 23.64
CA LEU A 15 12.37 -5.03 22.19
C LEU A 15 10.99 -4.52 21.83
N THR A 16 9.95 -5.04 22.49
CA THR A 16 8.57 -4.61 22.27
C THR A 16 8.41 -3.11 22.55
N SER A 17 9.00 -2.60 23.63
CA SER A 17 8.98 -1.16 23.96
C SER A 17 9.72 -0.31 22.93
N ALA A 18 10.91 -0.73 22.48
CA ALA A 18 11.70 -0.01 21.48
C ALA A 18 10.99 0.00 20.11
N MET A 19 10.38 -1.12 19.72
CA MET A 19 9.56 -1.21 18.50
C MET A 19 8.32 -0.33 18.60
N ALA A 20 7.63 -0.30 19.74
CA ALA A 20 6.49 0.57 19.97
C ALA A 20 6.89 2.06 19.88
N PHE A 21 8.00 2.44 20.50
CA PHE A 21 8.54 3.80 20.41
C PHE A 21 8.86 4.20 18.96
N ASN A 22 9.53 3.33 18.19
CA ASN A 22 9.81 3.56 16.78
C ASN A 22 8.51 3.74 15.95
N ALA A 23 7.50 2.90 16.19
CA ALA A 23 6.19 3.03 15.54
C ALA A 23 5.50 4.36 15.91
N SER A 24 5.56 4.79 17.17
CA SER A 24 5.04 6.08 17.62
C SER A 24 5.75 7.26 16.95
N MET A 25 7.08 7.19 16.77
CA MET A 25 7.84 8.22 16.06
C MET A 25 7.48 8.33 14.59
N ILE A 26 7.26 7.20 13.91
CA ILE A 26 6.77 7.19 12.52
C ILE A 26 5.38 7.85 12.45
N GLY A 27 4.46 7.47 13.33
CA GLY A 27 3.12 8.06 13.39
C GLY A 27 3.13 9.56 13.69
N MET A 28 3.95 9.99 14.65
CA MET A 28 4.12 11.41 14.98
C MET A 28 4.72 12.18 13.81
N SER A 29 5.70 11.60 13.10
CA SER A 29 6.28 12.20 11.90
C SER A 29 5.23 12.39 10.80
N LEU A 30 4.35 11.39 10.59
CA LEU A 30 3.26 11.48 9.61
C LEU A 30 2.22 12.56 9.95
N ALA A 31 2.08 12.96 11.22
CA ALA A 31 1.18 14.04 11.62
C ALA A 31 1.88 15.41 11.61
N VAL A 32 3.08 15.49 12.18
CA VAL A 32 3.83 16.74 12.36
C VAL A 32 4.44 17.23 11.05
N TYR A 33 4.95 16.31 10.22
CA TYR A 33 5.62 16.68 8.98
C TYR A 33 4.66 17.37 7.99
N PRO A 34 3.44 16.84 7.68
CA PRO A 34 2.47 17.55 6.84
C PRO A 34 2.08 18.91 7.40
N LEU A 35 1.92 19.05 8.72
CA LEU A 35 1.54 20.32 9.34
C LEU A 35 2.61 21.40 9.13
N ILE A 36 3.88 21.08 9.41
CA ILE A 36 5.01 22.01 9.20
C ILE A 36 5.18 22.28 7.72
N SER A 37 5.14 21.24 6.88
CA SER A 37 5.30 21.38 5.43
C SER A 37 4.16 22.20 4.80
N GLY A 38 2.92 22.06 5.26
CA GLY A 38 1.78 22.84 4.78
C GLY A 38 1.91 24.31 5.13
N GLY A 39 2.35 24.62 6.37
CA GLY A 39 2.67 25.98 6.77
C GLY A 39 3.75 26.61 5.88
N LEU A 40 4.85 25.88 5.64
CA LEU A 40 5.93 26.33 4.75
C LEU A 40 5.48 26.49 3.30
N ALA A 41 4.58 25.63 2.82
CA ALA A 41 4.05 25.70 1.46
C ALA A 41 3.28 27.01 1.21
N THR A 42 2.67 27.62 2.25
CA THR A 42 1.98 28.92 2.11
C THR A 42 2.93 30.06 1.76
N TRP A 43 4.21 29.97 2.15
CA TRP A 43 5.25 30.93 1.78
C TRP A 43 5.92 30.59 0.46
N GLY A 44 5.76 29.35 -0.01
CA GLY A 44 6.26 28.90 -1.30
C GLY A 44 6.38 27.39 -1.36
N TRP A 45 5.96 26.82 -2.48
CA TRP A 45 5.94 25.36 -2.69
C TRP A 45 7.31 24.68 -2.55
N ARG A 46 8.42 25.43 -2.62
CA ARG A 46 9.80 24.91 -2.52
C ARG A 46 10.28 24.69 -1.08
N TYR A 47 9.75 25.43 -0.11
CA TYR A 47 10.24 25.38 1.28
C TYR A 47 10.03 24.02 1.99
N PRO A 48 8.93 23.28 1.77
CA PRO A 48 8.77 21.93 2.29
C PRO A 48 9.94 20.98 1.96
N PHE A 49 10.58 21.16 0.80
CA PHE A 49 11.69 20.34 0.34
C PHE A 49 13.01 20.62 1.07
N LEU A 50 13.07 21.66 1.92
CA LEU A 50 14.23 21.93 2.77
C LEU A 50 14.19 21.14 4.09
N LEU A 51 13.02 20.69 4.54
CA LEU A 51 12.87 19.94 5.80
C LEU A 51 13.76 18.69 5.89
N PRO A 52 13.97 17.90 4.82
CA PRO A 52 14.89 16.77 4.84
C PRO A 52 16.35 17.16 5.16
N LEU A 53 16.76 18.41 4.94
CA LEU A 53 18.12 18.86 5.28
C LEU A 53 18.36 18.86 6.80
N LEU A 54 17.30 18.90 7.63
CA LEU A 54 17.41 18.74 9.07
C LEU A 54 17.90 17.34 9.48
N ALA A 55 17.88 16.35 8.57
CA ALA A 55 18.49 15.06 8.82
C ALA A 55 20.03 15.15 8.90
N VAL A 56 20.66 16.12 8.23
CA VAL A 56 22.12 16.30 8.22
C VAL A 56 22.69 16.52 9.63
N PRO A 57 22.24 17.51 10.43
CA PRO A 57 22.76 17.68 11.78
C PRO A 57 22.46 16.48 12.69
N ILE A 58 21.35 15.77 12.48
CA ILE A 58 21.02 14.54 13.23
C ILE A 58 22.02 13.43 12.89
N VAL A 59 22.33 13.21 11.62
CA VAL A 59 23.32 12.21 11.18
C VAL A 59 24.70 12.55 11.74
N LEU A 60 25.10 13.83 11.71
CA LEU A 60 26.34 14.27 12.33
C LEU A 60 26.34 13.98 13.84
N ALA A 61 25.25 14.31 14.53
CA ALA A 61 25.12 14.01 15.96
C ALA A 61 25.23 12.51 16.25
N VAL A 62 24.61 11.65 15.43
CA VAL A 62 24.74 10.20 15.56
C VAL A 62 26.19 9.74 15.37
N ILE A 63 26.90 10.27 14.37
CA ILE A 63 28.31 9.91 14.11
C ILE A 63 29.22 10.32 15.27
N PHE A 64 28.99 11.49 15.88
CA PHE A 64 29.88 12.03 16.91
C PHE A 64 29.53 11.62 18.34
N PHE A 65 28.26 11.34 18.63
CA PHE A 65 27.78 11.12 20.01
C PHE A 65 27.25 9.71 20.26
N LEU A 66 26.91 8.92 19.23
CA LEU A 66 26.35 7.59 19.45
C LEU A 66 27.46 6.55 19.54
N GLU A 67 27.79 6.14 20.76
CA GLU A 67 28.64 4.98 21.01
C GLU A 67 27.83 3.70 20.85
N LEU A 68 28.18 2.89 19.86
CA LEU A 68 27.56 1.58 19.64
C LEU A 68 28.26 0.53 20.52
N PRO A 69 27.50 -0.32 21.24
CA PRO A 69 28.10 -1.46 21.93
C PRO A 69 28.85 -2.34 20.94
N SER A 70 30.02 -2.85 21.34
CA SER A 70 30.82 -3.73 20.51
C SER A 70 30.07 -5.05 20.31
N PHE A 71 29.43 -5.21 19.15
CA PHE A 71 28.86 -6.48 18.76
C PHE A 71 29.99 -7.47 18.44
N GLU A 72 29.83 -8.73 18.87
CA GLU A 72 30.56 -9.82 18.22
C GLU A 72 30.33 -9.70 16.72
N LYS A 73 31.40 -9.76 15.92
CA LYS A 73 31.27 -9.65 14.46
C LYS A 73 30.22 -10.66 14.01
N PRO A 74 29.07 -10.21 13.46
CA PRO A 74 28.09 -11.15 12.96
C PRO A 74 28.79 -12.07 11.96
N PRO A 75 28.42 -13.36 11.90
CA PRO A 75 29.01 -14.28 10.93
C PRO A 75 29.00 -13.64 9.55
N LYS A 76 30.10 -13.76 8.79
CA LYS A 76 30.30 -13.06 7.51
C LYS A 76 28.99 -13.00 6.71
N PHE A 77 28.36 -11.84 6.64
CA PHE A 77 27.11 -11.67 5.92
C PHE A 77 27.34 -11.98 4.44
N ARG A 78 26.75 -13.09 3.97
CA ARG A 78 26.87 -13.51 2.57
C ARG A 78 25.64 -13.03 1.81
N LEU A 79 25.71 -11.81 1.27
CA LEU A 79 24.62 -11.19 0.50
C LEU A 79 24.03 -12.13 -0.57
N LYS A 80 24.88 -12.86 -1.31
CA LYS A 80 24.44 -13.82 -2.33
C LYS A 80 23.55 -14.92 -1.76
N VAL A 81 23.89 -15.46 -0.59
CA VAL A 81 23.12 -16.52 0.08
C VAL A 81 21.81 -15.94 0.61
N TYR A 82 21.87 -14.76 1.23
CA TYR A 82 20.70 -14.03 1.73
C TYR A 82 19.68 -13.76 0.61
N LEU A 83 20.12 -13.18 -0.51
CA LEU A 83 19.26 -12.89 -1.67
C LEU A 83 18.72 -14.17 -2.33
N ARG A 84 19.54 -15.23 -2.43
CA ARG A 84 19.07 -16.53 -2.94
C ARG A 84 17.96 -17.11 -2.07
N ASN A 85 18.10 -17.01 -0.75
CA ASN A 85 17.11 -17.52 0.18
C ASN A 85 15.81 -16.70 0.12
N ILE A 86 15.89 -15.38 0.02
CA ILE A 86 14.72 -14.52 -0.23
C ILE A 86 14.02 -14.93 -1.54
N TRP A 87 14.79 -15.11 -2.62
CA TRP A 87 14.23 -15.54 -3.89
C TRP A 87 13.52 -16.88 -3.78
N HIS A 88 14.11 -17.88 -3.10
CA HIS A 88 13.44 -19.17 -2.87
C HIS A 88 12.17 -19.02 -2.03
N SER A 89 12.15 -18.14 -1.03
CA SER A 89 10.96 -17.90 -0.21
C SER A 89 9.85 -17.18 -0.96
N VAL A 90 10.20 -16.32 -1.92
CA VAL A 90 9.24 -15.56 -2.73
C VAL A 90 8.79 -16.34 -3.97
N ASN A 91 9.66 -17.17 -4.55
CA ASN A 91 9.41 -17.95 -5.75
C ASN A 91 8.57 -19.20 -5.46
N ASN A 92 7.43 -18.97 -4.83
CA ASN A 92 6.37 -19.93 -4.57
C ASN A 92 5.10 -19.38 -5.22
N SER A 93 4.32 -20.23 -5.90
CA SER A 93 3.06 -19.85 -6.56
C SER A 93 2.10 -19.09 -5.62
N GLN A 94 2.06 -19.44 -4.33
CA GLN A 94 1.24 -18.76 -3.33
C GLN A 94 1.70 -17.32 -3.11
N VAL A 95 2.99 -17.14 -2.86
CA VAL A 95 3.59 -15.83 -2.57
C VAL A 95 3.57 -14.95 -3.82
N LEU A 96 3.89 -15.51 -4.99
CA LEU A 96 3.79 -14.79 -6.26
C LEU A 96 2.35 -14.35 -6.55
N GLY A 97 1.35 -15.17 -6.27
CA GLY A 97 -0.05 -14.79 -6.38
C GLY A 97 -0.44 -13.64 -5.44
N LEU A 98 0.07 -13.66 -4.21
CA LEU A 98 -0.15 -12.57 -3.24
C LEU A 98 0.57 -11.28 -3.64
N LEU A 99 1.82 -11.37 -4.07
CA LEU A 99 2.57 -10.22 -4.57
C LEU A 99 1.91 -9.63 -5.82
N PHE A 100 1.43 -10.47 -6.74
CA PHE A 100 0.64 -10.00 -7.88
C PHE A 100 -0.64 -9.28 -7.43
N ALA A 101 -1.38 -9.83 -6.47
CA ALA A 101 -2.54 -9.16 -5.90
C ALA A 101 -2.19 -7.79 -5.31
N VAL A 102 -1.01 -7.66 -4.66
CA VAL A 102 -0.47 -6.38 -4.18
C VAL A 102 -0.15 -5.42 -5.33
N VAL A 103 0.48 -5.85 -6.42
CA VAL A 103 0.66 -4.96 -7.57
C VAL A 103 -0.69 -4.49 -8.10
N ALA A 104 -1.62 -5.43 -8.32
CA ALA A 104 -2.91 -5.16 -8.94
C ALA A 104 -3.77 -4.21 -8.08
N LEU A 105 -3.79 -4.40 -6.76
CA LEU A 105 -4.54 -3.52 -5.85
C LEU A 105 -3.98 -2.09 -5.86
N PHE A 106 -2.65 -1.91 -5.96
CA PHE A 106 -2.04 -0.58 -6.03
C PHE A 106 -2.15 0.07 -7.42
N ILE A 107 -2.14 -0.72 -8.50
CA ILE A 107 -2.47 -0.22 -9.85
C ILE A 107 -3.88 0.35 -9.85
N LEU A 108 -4.86 -0.41 -9.33
CA LEU A 108 -6.24 0.03 -9.24
C LEU A 108 -6.38 1.25 -8.33
N LEU A 109 -5.71 1.27 -7.17
CA LEU A 109 -5.81 2.38 -6.23
C LEU A 109 -5.22 3.68 -6.80
N PHE A 110 -4.05 3.64 -7.42
CA PHE A 110 -3.37 4.86 -7.89
C PHE A 110 -3.80 5.27 -9.31
N GLY A 111 -4.13 4.32 -10.18
CA GLY A 111 -4.59 4.58 -11.54
C GLY A 111 -6.02 5.13 -11.57
N PRO A 112 -7.04 4.28 -11.67
CA PRO A 112 -8.41 4.74 -11.82
C PRO A 112 -8.91 5.55 -10.62
N TYR A 113 -8.56 5.18 -9.38
CA TYR A 113 -9.09 5.88 -8.20
C TYR A 113 -8.38 7.22 -7.92
N PHE A 114 -7.12 7.22 -7.45
CA PHE A 114 -6.47 8.49 -7.06
C PHE A 114 -6.14 9.44 -8.22
N THR A 115 -5.99 8.94 -9.45
CA THR A 115 -5.73 9.82 -10.60
C THR A 115 -7.04 10.23 -11.28
N TYR A 116 -7.87 9.26 -11.69
CA TYR A 116 -8.98 9.53 -12.60
C TYR A 116 -10.32 9.83 -11.94
N ILE A 117 -10.59 9.43 -10.70
CA ILE A 117 -11.80 9.88 -9.99
C ILE A 117 -11.75 11.39 -9.70
N PRO A 118 -10.66 11.96 -9.15
CA PRO A 118 -10.52 13.41 -9.02
C PRO A 118 -10.59 14.16 -10.34
N MET A 119 -9.94 13.63 -11.39
CA MET A 119 -9.96 14.22 -12.72
C MET A 119 -11.39 14.20 -13.32
N LEU A 120 -12.13 13.10 -13.17
CA LEU A 120 -13.54 13.02 -13.56
C LEU A 120 -14.40 14.03 -12.76
N ALA A 121 -14.20 14.09 -11.44
CA ALA A 121 -14.95 15.00 -10.57
C ALA A 121 -14.67 16.48 -10.86
N GLY A 122 -13.42 16.85 -11.13
CA GLY A 122 -13.00 18.23 -11.40
C GLY A 122 -13.24 18.66 -12.85
N ASP A 123 -12.79 17.86 -13.82
CA ASP A 123 -12.75 18.29 -15.22
C ASP A 123 -14.05 17.99 -15.98
N VAL A 124 -14.80 16.96 -15.58
CA VAL A 124 -16.05 16.54 -16.27
C VAL A 124 -17.28 17.01 -15.50
N PHE A 125 -17.29 16.88 -14.17
CA PHE A 125 -18.42 17.33 -13.35
C PHE A 125 -18.26 18.75 -12.78
N GLU A 126 -17.17 19.45 -13.10
CA GLU A 126 -16.89 20.82 -12.65
C GLU A 126 -16.98 20.98 -11.12
N GLY A 127 -16.61 19.92 -10.40
CA GLY A 127 -16.67 19.84 -8.95
C GLY A 127 -15.65 20.74 -8.26
N SER A 128 -16.04 21.30 -7.11
CA SER A 128 -15.11 22.05 -6.28
C SER A 128 -14.07 21.14 -5.63
N ASN A 129 -12.90 21.69 -5.29
CA ASN A 129 -11.84 20.97 -4.55
C ASN A 129 -12.36 20.34 -3.25
N VAL A 130 -13.33 20.98 -2.59
CA VAL A 130 -13.97 20.45 -1.38
C VAL A 130 -14.78 19.20 -1.69
N ALA A 131 -15.54 19.18 -2.80
CA ALA A 131 -16.31 18.02 -3.20
C ALA A 131 -15.40 16.83 -3.57
N ILE A 132 -14.31 17.09 -4.30
CA ILE A 132 -13.27 16.08 -4.59
C ILE A 132 -12.69 15.53 -3.28
N GLY A 133 -12.36 16.41 -2.33
CA GLY A 133 -11.88 16.02 -1.01
C GLY A 133 -12.85 15.11 -0.25
N ILE A 134 -14.16 15.40 -0.31
CA ILE A 134 -15.21 14.56 0.30
C ILE A 134 -15.27 13.17 -0.35
N ILE A 135 -15.16 13.08 -1.67
CA ILE A 135 -15.16 11.81 -2.42
C ILE A 135 -13.96 10.95 -1.98
N LEU A 136 -12.76 11.52 -1.96
CA LEU A 136 -11.55 10.81 -1.52
C LEU A 136 -11.61 10.42 -0.04
N ALA A 137 -12.11 11.30 0.82
CA ALA A 137 -12.30 11.01 2.24
C ALA A 137 -13.29 9.87 2.47
N THR A 138 -14.32 9.75 1.63
CA THR A 138 -15.32 8.68 1.71
C THR A 138 -14.69 7.30 1.48
N MET A 139 -13.77 7.16 0.52
CA MET A 139 -13.02 5.92 0.35
C MET A 139 -12.12 5.63 1.54
N ALA A 140 -11.42 6.64 2.08
CA ALA A 140 -10.58 6.46 3.27
C ALA A 140 -11.40 6.06 4.51
N LEU A 141 -12.58 6.63 4.71
CA LEU A 141 -13.50 6.27 5.80
C LEU A 141 -14.03 4.85 5.65
N SER A 142 -14.44 4.47 4.43
CA SER A 142 -14.89 3.11 4.13
C SER A 142 -13.76 2.09 4.34
N LEU A 143 -12.55 2.40 3.86
CA LEU A 143 -11.34 1.63 4.12
C LEU A 143 -11.10 1.43 5.61
N ALA A 144 -11.09 2.52 6.40
CA ALA A 144 -10.84 2.46 7.84
C ALA A 144 -11.92 1.63 8.56
N PHE A 145 -13.19 1.87 8.23
CA PHE A 145 -14.32 1.13 8.77
C PHE A 145 -14.18 -0.36 8.46
N VAL A 146 -14.08 -0.74 7.19
CA VAL A 146 -14.03 -2.16 6.80
C VAL A 146 -12.77 -2.85 7.33
N SER A 147 -11.60 -2.21 7.27
CA SER A 147 -10.34 -2.77 7.82
C SER A 147 -10.44 -3.06 9.31
N SER A 148 -11.11 -2.19 10.08
CA SER A 148 -11.31 -2.40 11.51
C SER A 148 -12.18 -3.64 11.81
N GLN A 149 -13.06 -4.02 10.87
CA GLN A 149 -13.95 -5.17 11.01
C GLN A 149 -13.35 -6.46 10.42
N VAL A 150 -12.27 -6.39 9.63
CA VAL A 150 -11.63 -7.58 9.01
C VAL A 150 -11.22 -8.63 10.04
N ALA A 151 -10.78 -8.21 11.24
CA ALA A 151 -10.42 -9.13 12.32
C ALA A 151 -11.61 -9.98 12.83
N LEU A 152 -12.85 -9.49 12.68
CA LEU A 152 -14.06 -10.25 12.98
C LEU A 152 -14.39 -11.21 11.84
N PHE A 153 -14.29 -10.76 10.59
CA PHE A 153 -14.55 -11.59 9.41
C PHE A 153 -13.52 -12.72 9.22
N SER A 154 -12.26 -12.50 9.62
CA SER A 154 -11.19 -13.50 9.52
C SER A 154 -11.40 -14.72 10.42
N GLN A 155 -12.36 -14.68 11.35
CA GLN A 155 -12.74 -15.86 12.15
C GLN A 155 -13.63 -16.84 11.36
N SER A 156 -14.29 -16.38 10.31
CA SER A 156 -15.28 -17.18 9.55
C SER A 156 -15.01 -17.25 8.05
N ILE A 157 -14.14 -16.37 7.52
CA ILE A 157 -13.82 -16.27 6.09
C ILE A 157 -12.29 -16.29 5.93
N SER A 158 -11.78 -17.14 5.03
CA SER A 158 -10.34 -17.20 4.74
C SER A 158 -9.84 -15.92 4.08
N GLU A 159 -8.58 -15.55 4.35
CA GLU A 159 -7.96 -14.36 3.77
C GLU A 159 -7.95 -14.41 2.23
N PHE A 160 -7.79 -15.60 1.64
CA PHE A 160 -7.89 -15.80 0.19
C PHE A 160 -9.28 -15.46 -0.36
N THR A 161 -10.34 -15.78 0.37
CA THR A 161 -11.72 -15.47 -0.03
C THR A 161 -11.98 -13.96 0.09
N LEU A 162 -11.48 -13.31 1.13
CA LEU A 162 -11.55 -11.85 1.28
C LEU A 162 -10.87 -11.13 0.11
N ILE A 163 -9.71 -11.63 -0.36
CA ILE A 163 -9.03 -11.09 -1.55
C ILE A 163 -9.92 -11.23 -2.78
N LYS A 164 -10.51 -12.41 -3.04
CA LYS A 164 -11.41 -12.62 -4.18
C LYS A 164 -12.62 -11.68 -4.16
N ILE A 165 -13.30 -11.57 -3.01
CA ILE A 165 -14.43 -10.65 -2.82
C ILE A 165 -14.00 -9.20 -3.10
N SER A 166 -12.80 -8.81 -2.66
CA SER A 166 -12.27 -7.47 -2.89
C SER A 166 -12.13 -7.15 -4.37
N PHE A 167 -11.63 -8.09 -5.20
CA PHE A 167 -11.53 -7.88 -6.65
C PHE A 167 -12.90 -7.80 -7.34
N VAL A 168 -13.91 -8.52 -6.85
CA VAL A 168 -15.30 -8.34 -7.30
C VAL A 168 -15.77 -6.92 -6.99
N LEU A 169 -15.56 -6.43 -5.77
CA LEU A 169 -15.95 -5.07 -5.38
C LEU A 169 -15.18 -3.99 -6.15
N TYR A 170 -13.88 -4.17 -6.39
CA TYR A 170 -13.11 -3.27 -7.25
C TYR A 170 -13.70 -3.21 -8.65
N THR A 171 -14.02 -4.38 -9.23
CA THR A 171 -14.65 -4.47 -10.57
C THR A 171 -15.97 -3.71 -10.59
N LEU A 172 -16.83 -3.91 -9.59
CA LEU A 172 -18.11 -3.20 -9.47
C LEU A 172 -17.92 -1.68 -9.32
N ALA A 173 -16.94 -1.24 -8.53
CA ALA A 173 -16.64 0.18 -8.34
C ALA A 173 -16.21 0.84 -9.65
N VAL A 174 -15.31 0.22 -10.42
CA VAL A 174 -14.84 0.82 -11.66
C VAL A 174 -15.85 0.68 -12.80
N ILE A 175 -16.58 -0.44 -12.91
CA ILE A 175 -17.54 -0.64 -14.01
C ILE A 175 -18.74 0.29 -13.93
N VAL A 176 -19.19 0.66 -12.72
CA VAL A 176 -20.34 1.59 -12.55
C VAL A 176 -19.96 3.03 -12.86
N THR A 177 -18.68 3.41 -12.70
CA THR A 177 -18.23 4.80 -12.73
C THR A 177 -18.53 5.54 -14.04
N PRO A 178 -18.31 4.95 -15.25
CA PRO A 178 -18.64 5.61 -16.52
C PRO A 178 -20.11 5.95 -16.73
N PHE A 179 -21.02 5.30 -16.01
CA PHE A 179 -22.46 5.51 -16.16
C PHE A 179 -23.00 6.61 -15.25
N LEU A 180 -22.17 7.15 -14.36
CA LEU A 180 -22.57 8.18 -13.43
C LEU A 180 -22.67 9.52 -14.15
N GLN A 181 -23.79 10.23 -13.96
CA GLN A 181 -24.05 11.55 -14.54
C GLN A 181 -24.01 12.67 -13.49
N ASN A 182 -23.67 12.32 -12.25
CA ASN A 182 -23.65 13.25 -11.13
C ASN A 182 -22.44 12.94 -10.24
N MET A 183 -21.68 13.99 -9.90
CA MET A 183 -20.49 13.89 -9.07
C MET A 183 -20.73 13.20 -7.73
N TRP A 184 -21.85 13.47 -7.05
CA TRP A 184 -22.14 12.88 -5.74
C TRP A 184 -22.42 11.39 -5.82
N LEU A 185 -22.75 10.85 -7.00
CA LEU A 185 -22.83 9.41 -7.19
C LEU A 185 -21.46 8.74 -7.13
N LEU A 186 -20.34 9.47 -7.28
CA LEU A 186 -18.98 8.96 -7.08
C LEU A 186 -18.70 8.51 -5.63
N LEU A 187 -19.58 8.86 -4.69
CA LEU A 187 -19.54 8.31 -3.33
C LEU A 187 -19.76 6.78 -3.33
N ILE A 188 -20.61 6.27 -4.23
CA ILE A 188 -20.91 4.83 -4.34
C ILE A 188 -19.66 4.03 -4.72
N PRO A 189 -18.98 4.29 -5.86
CA PRO A 189 -17.76 3.59 -6.19
C PRO A 189 -16.67 3.86 -5.15
N SER A 190 -16.62 5.03 -4.50
CA SER A 190 -15.66 5.29 -3.42
C SER A 190 -15.85 4.40 -2.19
N ILE A 191 -17.09 4.16 -1.76
CA ILE A 191 -17.39 3.21 -0.68
C ILE A 191 -17.01 1.79 -1.10
N LEU A 192 -17.38 1.37 -2.33
CA LEU A 192 -17.01 0.04 -2.82
C LEU A 192 -15.50 -0.16 -2.91
N PHE A 193 -14.77 0.87 -3.37
CA PHE A 193 -13.31 0.87 -3.47
C PHE A 193 -12.66 0.83 -2.08
N GLY A 194 -13.16 1.61 -1.13
CA GLY A 194 -12.71 1.61 0.26
C GLY A 194 -12.92 0.25 0.93
N ALA A 195 -14.11 -0.34 0.78
CA ALA A 195 -14.41 -1.66 1.30
C ALA A 195 -13.53 -2.76 0.67
N ALA A 196 -13.36 -2.74 -0.65
CA ALA A 196 -12.48 -3.65 -1.37
C ALA A 196 -11.03 -3.55 -0.85
N HIS A 197 -10.52 -2.32 -0.73
CA HIS A 197 -9.15 -2.09 -0.25
C HIS A 197 -8.97 -2.48 1.21
N GLY A 198 -9.98 -2.19 2.04
CA GLY A 198 -9.97 -2.50 3.46
C GLY A 198 -10.06 -3.97 3.80
N MET A 199 -10.52 -4.81 2.87
CA MET A 199 -10.40 -6.26 2.99
C MET A 199 -9.09 -6.78 2.38
N CYS A 200 -8.78 -6.36 1.15
CA CYS A 200 -7.67 -6.92 0.38
C CYS A 200 -6.30 -6.63 1.00
N PHE A 201 -6.06 -5.38 1.41
CA PHE A 201 -4.76 -4.97 1.92
C PHE A 201 -4.39 -5.69 3.23
N PRO A 202 -5.20 -5.67 4.31
CA PRO A 202 -4.85 -6.43 5.51
C PRO A 202 -4.79 -7.95 5.27
N ALA A 203 -5.66 -8.52 4.43
CA ALA A 203 -5.63 -9.96 4.10
C ALA A 203 -4.32 -10.37 3.41
N THR A 204 -3.89 -9.61 2.39
CA THR A 204 -2.60 -9.86 1.71
C THR A 204 -1.42 -9.69 2.65
N GLN A 205 -1.42 -8.67 3.50
CA GLN A 205 -0.34 -8.44 4.47
C GLN A 205 -0.27 -9.52 5.55
N ALA A 206 -1.42 -10.02 6.02
CA ALA A 206 -1.47 -11.13 6.97
C ALA A 206 -0.88 -12.41 6.36
N LEU A 207 -1.28 -12.77 5.14
CA LEU A 207 -0.76 -13.96 4.44
C LEU A 207 0.74 -13.83 4.14
N LEU A 208 1.20 -12.70 3.60
CA LEU A 208 2.62 -12.44 3.36
C LEU A 208 3.43 -12.49 4.67
N GLY A 209 2.88 -11.97 5.76
CA GLY A 209 3.48 -12.06 7.09
C GLY A 209 3.61 -13.50 7.60
N LYS A 210 2.63 -14.37 7.31
CA LYS A 210 2.67 -15.81 7.64
C LYS A 210 3.73 -16.56 6.81
N PHE A 211 3.88 -16.21 5.53
CA PHE A 211 4.85 -16.85 4.63
C PHE A 211 6.29 -16.34 4.78
N ALA A 212 6.50 -15.20 5.43
CA ALA A 212 7.82 -14.62 5.59
C ALA A 212 8.68 -15.45 6.58
N PRO A 213 9.81 -16.05 6.15
CA PRO A 213 10.68 -16.81 7.04
C PRO A 213 11.30 -15.89 8.09
N GLN A 214 11.44 -16.36 9.34
CA GLN A 214 11.98 -15.54 10.43
C GLN A 214 13.38 -14.97 10.11
N ASP A 215 14.27 -15.78 9.55
CA ASP A 215 15.65 -15.41 9.22
C ASP A 215 15.79 -14.36 8.10
N TYR A 216 14.79 -14.28 7.21
CA TYR A 216 14.82 -13.44 6.01
C TYR A 216 13.61 -12.49 5.91
N ARG A 217 12.87 -12.32 7.01
CA ARG A 217 11.62 -11.55 7.05
C ARG A 217 11.80 -10.12 6.55
N ALA A 218 12.90 -9.47 6.91
CA ALA A 218 13.21 -8.11 6.45
C ALA A 218 13.34 -8.03 4.92
N GLY A 219 14.07 -8.96 4.30
CA GLY A 219 14.23 -9.01 2.86
C GLY A 219 12.96 -9.42 2.13
N PHE A 220 12.20 -10.37 2.69
CA PHE A 220 10.88 -10.75 2.18
C PHE A 220 9.91 -9.56 2.16
N MET A 221 9.84 -8.81 3.26
CA MET A 221 8.99 -7.61 3.35
C MET A 221 9.52 -6.47 2.46
N ALA A 222 10.82 -6.40 2.19
CA ALA A 222 11.38 -5.45 1.22
C ALA A 222 10.93 -5.76 -0.21
N VAL A 223 10.79 -7.03 -0.59
CA VAL A 223 10.19 -7.43 -1.87
C VAL A 223 8.74 -6.95 -1.93
N ASN A 224 7.96 -7.19 -0.88
CA ASN A 224 6.57 -6.70 -0.81
C ASN A 224 6.48 -5.17 -0.96
N ALA A 225 7.33 -4.41 -0.28
CA ALA A 225 7.40 -2.96 -0.43
C ALA A 225 7.76 -2.53 -1.85
N THR A 226 8.68 -3.24 -2.51
CA THR A 226 9.05 -2.98 -3.91
C THR A 226 7.86 -3.20 -4.85
N VAL A 227 7.14 -4.30 -4.67
CA VAL A 227 5.95 -4.67 -5.44
C VAL A 227 4.83 -3.65 -5.26
N LEU A 228 4.63 -3.15 -4.04
CA LEU A 228 3.72 -2.03 -3.76
C LEU A 228 4.11 -0.78 -4.57
N SER A 229 5.38 -0.38 -4.54
CA SER A 229 5.86 0.79 -5.29
C SER A 229 5.72 0.62 -6.80
N ILE A 230 5.91 -0.60 -7.33
CA ILE A 230 5.67 -0.91 -8.75
C ILE A 230 4.20 -0.65 -9.08
N GLY A 231 3.25 -1.11 -8.25
CA GLY A 231 1.84 -0.86 -8.49
C GLY A 231 1.48 0.63 -8.46
N GLN A 232 2.05 1.39 -7.53
CA GLN A 232 1.88 2.85 -7.45
C GLN A 232 2.39 3.59 -8.67
N ALA A 233 3.56 3.19 -9.19
CA ALA A 233 4.16 3.79 -10.38
C ALA A 233 3.40 3.42 -11.66
N LEU A 234 3.00 2.15 -11.78
CA LEU A 234 2.30 1.64 -12.96
C LEU A 234 0.84 2.10 -13.03
N GLY A 235 0.18 2.33 -11.89
CA GLY A 235 -1.24 2.72 -11.84
C GLY A 235 -1.57 3.92 -12.73
N PRO A 236 -1.03 5.11 -12.46
CA PRO A 236 -1.27 6.31 -13.27
C PRO A 236 -0.76 6.16 -14.71
N LEU A 237 0.38 5.46 -14.92
CA LEU A 237 0.94 5.24 -16.25
C LEU A 237 -0.02 4.44 -17.15
N LEU A 238 -0.49 3.29 -16.65
CA LEU A 238 -1.41 2.42 -17.40
C LEU A 238 -2.79 3.07 -17.58
N ALA A 239 -3.28 3.78 -16.57
CA ALA A 239 -4.50 4.56 -16.67
C ALA A 239 -4.35 5.70 -17.70
N GLY A 240 -3.19 6.36 -17.76
CA GLY A 240 -2.83 7.36 -18.77
C GLY A 240 -2.86 6.82 -20.19
N VAL A 241 -2.31 5.62 -20.42
CA VAL A 241 -2.41 4.95 -21.73
C VAL A 241 -3.86 4.65 -22.08
N ALA A 242 -4.65 4.11 -21.15
CA ALA A 242 -6.07 3.82 -21.39
C ALA A 242 -6.88 5.09 -21.71
N PHE A 243 -6.58 6.20 -21.02
CA PHE A 243 -7.18 7.50 -21.28
C PHE A 243 -6.84 8.02 -22.67
N GLY A 244 -5.58 7.92 -23.09
CA GLY A 244 -5.13 8.39 -24.40
C GLY A 244 -5.76 7.65 -25.58
N VAL A 245 -6.08 6.36 -25.41
CA VAL A 245 -6.66 5.52 -26.48
C VAL A 245 -8.19 5.57 -26.49
N CYS A 246 -8.83 5.51 -25.32
CA CYS A 246 -10.26 5.27 -25.18
C CYS A 246 -11.01 6.36 -24.38
N GLY A 247 -10.34 7.45 -24.01
CA GLY A 247 -10.91 8.53 -23.20
C GLY A 247 -11.19 8.15 -21.75
N MET A 248 -11.94 9.01 -21.06
CA MET A 248 -12.24 8.88 -19.62
C MET A 248 -12.93 7.55 -19.27
N ALA A 249 -13.98 7.18 -20.00
CA ALA A 249 -14.68 5.90 -19.79
C ALA A 249 -13.77 4.69 -20.02
N GLY A 250 -12.85 4.80 -20.99
CA GLY A 250 -11.86 3.77 -21.31
C GLY A 250 -10.96 3.39 -20.14
N VAL A 251 -10.60 4.35 -19.28
CA VAL A 251 -9.79 4.10 -18.07
C VAL A 251 -10.50 3.10 -17.15
N PHE A 252 -11.78 3.35 -16.90
CA PHE A 252 -12.57 2.53 -15.98
C PHE A 252 -12.91 1.16 -16.57
N TYR A 253 -13.18 1.07 -17.87
CA TYR A 253 -13.37 -0.23 -18.54
C TYR A 253 -12.08 -1.05 -18.61
N ALA A 254 -10.94 -0.43 -18.88
CA ALA A 254 -9.63 -1.10 -18.84
C ALA A 254 -9.31 -1.59 -17.42
N ALA A 255 -9.60 -0.77 -16.41
CA ALA A 255 -9.46 -1.16 -15.01
C ALA A 255 -10.40 -2.31 -14.62
N ALA A 256 -11.64 -2.33 -15.13
CA ALA A 256 -12.58 -3.43 -14.92
C ALA A 256 -12.04 -4.74 -15.52
N GLY A 257 -11.57 -4.69 -16.77
CA GLY A 257 -10.93 -5.83 -17.43
C GLY A 257 -9.71 -6.34 -16.67
N PHE A 258 -8.82 -5.42 -16.25
CA PHE A 258 -7.65 -5.76 -15.43
C PHE A 258 -8.03 -6.39 -14.09
N SER A 259 -9.07 -5.88 -13.42
CA SER A 259 -9.55 -6.40 -12.14
C SER A 259 -10.15 -7.81 -12.28
N VAL A 260 -10.95 -8.05 -13.33
CA VAL A 260 -11.50 -9.38 -13.65
C VAL A 260 -10.40 -10.38 -14.01
N LEU A 261 -9.43 -9.99 -14.83
CA LEU A 261 -8.27 -10.83 -15.15
C LEU A 261 -7.44 -11.15 -13.90
N SER A 262 -7.26 -10.17 -13.03
CA SER A 262 -6.57 -10.35 -11.75
C SER A 262 -7.34 -11.34 -10.86
N LEU A 263 -8.66 -11.19 -10.74
CA LEU A 263 -9.52 -12.12 -10.00
C LEU A 263 -9.41 -13.55 -10.54
N ALA A 264 -9.43 -13.74 -11.85
CA ALA A 264 -9.32 -15.05 -12.49
C ALA A 264 -7.94 -15.68 -12.22
N LEU A 265 -6.86 -14.91 -12.35
CA LEU A 265 -5.50 -15.37 -12.08
C LEU A 265 -5.32 -15.76 -10.60
N ILE A 266 -5.76 -14.89 -9.70
CA ILE A 266 -5.73 -15.09 -8.25
C ILE A 266 -6.55 -16.33 -7.87
N SER A 267 -7.74 -16.49 -8.43
CA SER A 267 -8.59 -17.65 -8.18
C SER A 267 -7.96 -18.95 -8.64
N LYS A 268 -7.34 -18.96 -9.83
CA LYS A 268 -6.62 -20.14 -10.33
C LYS A 268 -5.42 -20.50 -9.46
N LEU A 269 -4.62 -19.49 -9.08
CA LEU A 269 -3.47 -19.69 -8.21
C LEU A 269 -3.89 -20.23 -6.84
N PHE A 270 -4.98 -19.72 -6.26
CA PHE A 270 -5.49 -20.15 -4.95
C PHE A 270 -6.21 -21.50 -4.95
N VAL A 271 -6.95 -21.86 -6.01
CA VAL A 271 -7.65 -23.15 -6.09
C VAL A 271 -6.68 -24.33 -6.26
N THR A 272 -5.53 -24.12 -6.88
CA THR A 272 -4.52 -25.18 -7.10
C THR A 272 -3.84 -25.62 -5.77
N ILE A 273 -4.20 -25.02 -4.65
CA ILE A 273 -3.53 -25.14 -3.35
C ILE A 273 -4.44 -25.82 -2.31
N ASP A 274 -5.76 -25.72 -2.46
CA ASP A 274 -6.74 -26.35 -1.56
C ASP A 274 -7.01 -27.83 -1.93
N ILE A 275 -6.24 -28.42 -2.85
CA ILE A 275 -6.26 -29.84 -3.28
C ILE A 275 -4.89 -30.45 -2.97
#